data_AF-A0AAU3H3I5-F1
#
_entry.id   AF-A0AAU3H3I5-F1
#
_cell.length_a   1.000
_cell.length_b   1.000
_cell.length_c   1.000
_cell.angle_alpha   90.00
_cell.angle_beta   90.00
_cell.angle_gamma   90.00
#
_symmetry.space_group_name_H-M   'P 1'
#
loop_
_entity.id
_entity.type
_entity.pdbx_description
1 polymer ?
#
loop_
_entity_poly.entity_id
_entity_poly.type
_entity_poly.pdbx_seq_one_letter_code
_entity_poly.pdbx_strand_id
1 'polypeptide(L)'
;MSDWMPGPDTEQHGGATDQHGGATEQHGEAAEQDQEADGAAAGSPAPSFDPAPPAPLGVGRTPTGHAGVDARLERLADADHLVADGHTEVYEDVHRGLRDELTALDARPAAPAPAPAHDNRS
;
A
#
# COMPACT_ATOMS: atom_id res chain seq x y z
N MET A 1 -23.76 6.65 -1.09
CA MET A 1 -22.60 6.11 -1.83
C MET A 1 -22.03 7.24 -2.65
N SER A 2 -20.94 7.86 -2.21
CA SER A 2 -20.27 8.90 -2.99
C SER A 2 -19.30 8.24 -3.95
N ASP A 3 -19.63 8.32 -5.24
CA ASP A 3 -18.76 8.04 -6.37
C ASP A 3 -17.49 8.92 -6.32
N TRP A 4 -16.33 8.29 -6.34
CA TRP A 4 -15.03 8.93 -6.57
C TRP A 4 -14.82 9.06 -8.08
N MET A 5 -14.74 10.28 -8.60
CA MET A 5 -14.35 10.61 -9.98
C MET A 5 -12.85 10.94 -10.10
N PRO A 6 -12.04 10.22 -10.90
CA PRO A 6 -10.76 10.70 -11.38
C PRO A 6 -10.98 11.64 -12.59
N GLY A 7 -10.55 12.90 -12.48
CA GLY A 7 -10.52 13.82 -13.61
C GLY A 7 -9.35 13.51 -14.56
N PRO A 8 -9.56 13.51 -15.89
CA PRO A 8 -8.47 13.53 -16.86
C PRO A 8 -8.19 14.98 -17.31
N ASP A 9 -6.93 15.43 -17.24
CA ASP A 9 -6.44 16.51 -18.11
C ASP A 9 -4.89 16.44 -18.15
N THR A 10 -4.28 15.94 -19.23
CA THR A 10 -3.95 16.63 -20.50
C THR A 10 -2.53 17.22 -20.45
N GLU A 11 -1.62 16.48 -21.08
CA GLU A 11 -0.58 16.92 -22.03
C GLU A 11 0.21 18.22 -21.73
N GLN A 12 1.54 18.08 -21.59
CA GLN A 12 2.49 19.11 -22.03
C GLN A 12 3.74 18.45 -22.68
N HIS A 13 3.81 18.57 -24.01
CA HIS A 13 4.98 18.80 -24.89
C HIS A 13 6.30 18.06 -24.56
N GLY A 14 6.87 17.20 -25.41
CA GLY A 14 7.13 17.41 -26.84
C GLY A 14 8.62 17.74 -27.05
N GLY A 15 9.38 16.89 -27.74
CA GLY A 15 10.76 17.18 -28.11
C GLY A 15 11.59 15.97 -28.51
N ALA A 16 11.51 15.58 -29.78
CA ALA A 16 12.37 14.60 -30.41
C ALA A 16 13.82 15.10 -30.52
N THR A 17 14.78 14.24 -30.18
CA THR A 17 16.13 14.26 -30.76
C THR A 17 16.52 12.82 -31.09
N ASP A 18 16.22 12.41 -32.32
CA ASP A 18 17.12 11.56 -33.08
C ASP A 18 18.41 12.37 -33.29
N GLN A 19 19.60 11.82 -33.00
CA GLN A 19 20.85 11.98 -33.76
C GLN A 19 21.96 11.07 -33.20
N HIS A 20 22.32 10.09 -34.04
CA HIS A 20 23.67 9.60 -34.38
C HIS A 20 24.64 9.06 -33.32
N GLY A 21 25.12 7.84 -33.61
CA GLY A 21 26.16 7.15 -32.85
C GLY A 21 27.58 7.63 -33.08
N GLY A 22 28.49 7.03 -32.33
CA GLY A 22 29.93 7.20 -32.45
C GLY A 22 30.66 6.55 -31.27
N ALA A 23 31.20 5.36 -31.50
CA ALA A 23 32.10 4.67 -30.60
C ALA A 23 33.46 5.39 -30.53
N THR A 24 34.05 5.50 -29.34
CA THR A 24 35.51 5.52 -29.03
C THR A 24 35.62 5.83 -27.52
N GLU A 25 35.90 4.86 -26.66
CA GLU A 25 37.23 4.43 -26.24
C GLU A 25 38.17 5.56 -25.77
N GLN A 26 38.37 5.58 -24.45
CA GLN A 26 39.67 5.74 -23.75
C GLN A 26 40.46 7.04 -23.91
N HIS A 27 40.54 7.84 -22.83
CA HIS A 27 41.82 8.35 -22.29
C HIS A 27 41.64 8.93 -20.90
N GLY A 28 42.63 8.68 -20.04
CA GLY A 28 42.66 9.13 -18.66
C GLY A 28 43.13 10.58 -18.45
N GLU A 29 43.15 10.91 -17.16
CA GLU A 29 43.87 12.03 -16.51
C GLU A 29 43.47 13.45 -16.88
N ALA A 30 42.83 14.14 -15.93
CA ALA A 30 43.41 15.31 -15.28
C ALA A 30 42.48 15.80 -14.15
N ALA A 31 43.09 16.12 -13.02
CA ALA A 31 42.44 16.72 -11.88
C ALA A 31 42.23 18.23 -12.11
N GLU A 32 41.00 18.70 -11.96
CA GLU A 32 40.61 20.11 -11.74
C GLU A 32 39.23 20.02 -11.07
N GLN A 33 39.10 20.04 -9.74
CA GLN A 33 39.11 21.23 -8.90
C GLN A 33 38.38 22.43 -9.52
N ASP A 34 37.06 22.32 -9.63
CA ASP A 34 36.16 23.47 -9.57
C ASP A 34 35.16 23.23 -8.42
N GLN A 35 35.62 23.61 -7.22
CA GLN A 35 34.74 23.81 -6.07
C GLN A 35 34.05 25.16 -6.27
N GLU A 36 32.92 25.12 -6.97
CA GLU A 36 31.99 26.24 -7.04
C GLU A 36 31.30 26.38 -5.68
N ALA A 37 31.82 27.33 -4.90
CA ALA A 37 31.20 27.83 -3.70
C ALA A 37 29.97 28.66 -4.07
N ASP A 38 28.78 28.12 -3.81
CA ASP A 38 27.59 28.93 -3.58
C ASP A 38 26.68 28.25 -2.55
N GLY A 39 26.34 28.98 -1.48
CA GLY A 39 25.30 28.56 -0.53
C GLY A 39 25.74 28.22 0.88
N ALA A 40 26.77 28.86 1.45
CA ALA A 40 26.94 28.91 2.91
C ALA A 40 25.89 29.85 3.55
N ALA A 41 24.61 29.47 3.47
CA ALA A 41 23.62 29.91 4.44
C ALA A 41 23.66 28.90 5.58
N ALA A 42 24.49 29.17 6.59
CA ALA A 42 24.43 28.48 7.87
C ALA A 42 23.09 28.83 8.54
N GLY A 43 22.03 28.15 8.11
CA GLY A 43 20.77 28.11 8.84
C GLY A 43 21.05 27.53 10.22
N SER A 44 20.69 28.27 11.26
CA SER A 44 20.68 27.73 12.63
C SER A 44 19.94 26.38 12.61
N PRO A 45 20.41 25.35 13.35
CA PRO A 45 19.67 24.09 13.42
C PRO A 45 18.24 24.43 13.88
N ALA A 46 17.27 24.16 13.00
CA ALA A 46 15.87 24.30 13.36
C ALA A 46 15.63 23.45 14.62
N PRO A 47 14.85 23.94 15.59
CA PRO A 47 14.51 23.12 16.75
C PRO A 47 13.90 21.81 16.24
N SER A 48 14.48 20.68 16.66
CA SER A 48 13.93 19.36 16.38
C SER A 48 12.51 19.31 16.95
N PHE A 49 11.51 19.38 16.08
CA PHE A 49 10.13 19.14 16.46
C PHE A 49 10.00 17.64 16.68
N ASP A 50 10.08 17.21 17.94
CA ASP A 50 9.72 15.85 18.31
C ASP A 50 8.19 15.82 18.41
N PRO A 51 7.47 15.25 17.42
CA PRO A 51 6.02 15.20 17.48
C PRO A 51 5.62 14.35 18.69
N ALA A 52 4.70 14.87 19.50
CA ALA A 52 4.12 14.08 20.57
C ALA A 52 3.57 12.76 20.00
N PRO A 53 3.80 11.61 20.65
CA PRO A 53 3.33 10.33 20.14
C PRO A 53 1.80 10.39 19.98
N PRO A 54 1.25 9.81 18.89
CA PRO A 54 -0.19 9.81 18.66
C PRO A 54 -0.91 9.14 19.84
N ALA A 55 -1.91 9.82 20.39
CA ALA A 55 -2.73 9.27 21.45
C ALA A 55 -3.58 8.10 20.92
N PRO A 56 -3.75 7.00 21.69
CA PRO A 56 -4.55 5.87 21.26
C PRO A 56 -6.03 6.26 21.12
N LEU A 57 -6.69 5.77 20.07
CA LEU A 57 -8.08 6.12 19.72
C LEU A 57 -9.13 5.57 20.71
N GLY A 58 -8.73 4.76 21.70
CA GLY A 58 -9.62 4.23 22.73
C GLY A 58 -10.67 3.24 22.23
N VAL A 59 -10.54 2.74 21.00
CA VAL A 59 -11.51 1.80 20.40
C VAL A 59 -11.20 0.36 20.83
N GLY A 60 -11.98 -0.16 21.77
CA GLY A 60 -11.92 -1.58 22.13
C GLY A 60 -12.49 -2.45 21.00
N ARG A 61 -11.78 -3.52 20.60
CA ARG A 61 -12.30 -4.51 19.66
C ARG A 61 -13.02 -5.63 20.41
N THR A 62 -14.29 -5.84 20.09
CA THR A 62 -15.05 -7.03 20.50
C THR A 62 -14.80 -8.14 19.47
N PRO A 63 -14.52 -9.40 19.88
CA PRO A 63 -14.40 -10.51 18.95
C PRO A 63 -15.65 -10.64 18.07
N THR A 64 -15.45 -10.93 16.79
CA THR A 64 -16.53 -11.05 15.81
C THR A 64 -17.25 -12.40 15.92
N GLY A 65 -16.59 -13.40 16.54
CA GLY A 65 -17.09 -14.78 16.63
C GLY A 65 -16.70 -15.63 15.42
N HIS A 66 -15.92 -15.08 14.49
CA HIS A 66 -15.37 -15.80 13.34
C HIS A 66 -13.86 -15.94 13.48
N ALA A 67 -13.40 -17.15 13.81
CA ALA A 67 -12.00 -17.43 14.11
C ALA A 67 -11.01 -16.90 13.03
N GLY A 68 -11.34 -17.06 11.75
CA GLY A 68 -10.50 -16.54 10.64
C GLY A 68 -10.38 -15.01 10.63
N VAL A 69 -11.48 -14.28 10.84
CA VAL A 69 -11.48 -12.82 10.90
C VAL A 69 -10.81 -12.34 12.18
N ASP A 70 -11.12 -12.97 13.31
CA ASP A 70 -10.55 -12.62 14.62
C ASP A 70 -9.01 -12.80 14.63
N ALA A 71 -8.49 -13.87 14.03
CA ALA A 71 -7.05 -14.08 13.90
C ALA A 71 -6.36 -13.01 13.02
N ARG A 72 -7.02 -12.53 11.96
CA ARG A 72 -6.48 -11.45 11.11
C ARG A 72 -6.52 -10.10 11.84
N LEU A 73 -7.52 -9.86 12.67
CA LEU A 73 -7.61 -8.64 13.50
C LEU A 73 -6.59 -8.63 14.63
N GLU A 74 -6.28 -9.79 15.22
CA GLU A 74 -5.20 -9.93 16.21
C GLU A 74 -3.85 -9.62 15.58
N ARG A 75 -3.54 -10.20 14.41
CA ARG A 75 -2.33 -9.89 13.64
C ARG A 75 -2.20 -8.40 13.30
N LEU A 76 -3.33 -7.72 13.02
CA LEU A 76 -3.33 -6.28 12.79
C LEU A 76 -3.00 -5.49 14.07
N ALA A 77 -3.45 -5.96 15.24
CA ALA A 77 -3.09 -5.33 16.51
C ALA A 77 -1.58 -5.49 16.81
N ASP A 78 -0.98 -6.60 16.43
CA ASP A 78 0.48 -6.79 16.51
C ASP A 78 1.23 -5.81 15.59
N ALA A 79 0.67 -5.52 14.41
CA ALA A 79 1.26 -4.58 13.45
C ALA A 79 1.36 -3.15 14.00
N ASP A 80 0.38 -2.70 14.80
CA ASP A 80 0.39 -1.37 15.45
C ASP A 80 1.61 -1.18 16.38
N HIS A 81 2.27 -2.27 16.77
CA HIS A 81 3.48 -2.26 17.60
C HIS A 81 4.79 -2.41 16.81
N LEU A 82 4.73 -2.66 15.50
CA LEU A 82 5.91 -2.79 14.66
C LEU A 82 6.53 -1.42 14.32
N VAL A 83 7.77 -1.43 13.84
CA VAL A 83 8.35 -0.26 13.16
C VAL A 83 7.70 -0.10 11.77
N ALA A 84 7.66 1.14 11.27
CA ALA A 84 6.95 1.48 10.03
C ALA A 84 7.34 0.62 8.82
N ASP A 85 8.62 0.24 8.70
CA ASP A 85 9.10 -0.62 7.61
C ASP A 85 8.41 -1.99 7.58
N GLY A 86 7.96 -2.50 8.74
CA GLY A 86 7.24 -3.77 8.85
C GLY A 86 5.72 -3.66 8.72
N HIS A 87 5.15 -2.44 8.70
CA HIS A 87 3.69 -2.25 8.67
C HIS A 87 3.09 -2.67 7.34
N THR A 88 3.75 -2.31 6.23
CA THR A 88 3.24 -2.55 4.88
C THR A 88 3.03 -4.03 4.58
N GLU A 89 4.02 -4.88 4.89
CA GLU A 89 3.95 -6.31 4.62
C GLU A 89 2.82 -6.99 5.41
N VAL A 90 2.64 -6.61 6.68
CA VAL A 90 1.58 -7.14 7.53
C VAL A 90 0.21 -6.61 7.08
N TYR A 91 0.11 -5.35 6.69
CA TYR A 91 -1.13 -4.75 6.21
C TYR A 91 -1.64 -5.46 4.94
N GLU A 92 -0.74 -5.76 4.01
CA GLU A 92 -1.09 -6.49 2.79
C GLU A 92 -1.51 -7.93 3.08
N ASP A 93 -0.79 -8.67 3.95
CA ASP A 93 -1.20 -10.02 4.37
C ASP A 93 -2.58 -10.02 5.04
N VAL A 94 -2.81 -9.06 5.94
CA VAL A 94 -4.11 -8.91 6.62
C VAL A 94 -5.21 -8.57 5.61
N HIS A 95 -4.97 -7.67 4.67
CA HIS A 95 -5.96 -7.32 3.63
C HIS A 95 -6.30 -8.48 2.73
N ARG A 96 -5.30 -9.26 2.30
CA ARG A 96 -5.53 -10.46 1.48
C ARG A 96 -6.28 -11.51 2.27
N GLY A 97 -5.84 -11.82 3.48
CA GLY A 97 -6.49 -12.79 4.35
C GLY A 97 -7.93 -12.42 4.69
N LEU A 98 -8.19 -11.16 5.02
CA LEU A 98 -9.55 -10.70 5.33
C LEU A 98 -10.46 -10.76 4.10
N ARG A 99 -9.95 -10.39 2.92
CA ARG A 99 -10.70 -10.53 1.66
C ARG A 99 -11.10 -11.97 1.42
N ASP A 100 -10.16 -12.91 1.56
CA ASP A 100 -10.42 -14.33 1.31
C ASP A 100 -11.45 -14.90 2.30
N GLU A 101 -11.34 -14.60 3.60
CA GLU A 101 -12.30 -15.03 4.62
C GLU A 101 -13.71 -14.47 4.36
N LEU A 102 -13.80 -13.17 4.01
CA LEU A 102 -15.09 -12.55 3.68
C LEU A 102 -15.69 -13.11 2.39
N THR A 103 -14.86 -13.39 1.37
CA THR A 103 -15.30 -14.08 0.16
C THR A 103 -15.78 -15.50 0.47
N ALA A 104 -15.11 -16.23 1.36
CA ALA A 104 -15.57 -17.57 1.77
C ALA A 104 -16.92 -17.53 2.51
N LEU A 105 -17.16 -16.49 3.31
CA LEU A 105 -18.46 -16.27 3.95
C LEU A 105 -19.55 -15.95 2.95
N ASP A 106 -19.26 -15.15 1.93
CA ASP A 106 -20.18 -14.79 0.86
C ASP A 106 -20.49 -15.99 -0.05
N ALA A 107 -19.49 -16.84 -0.30
CA ALA A 107 -19.60 -18.04 -1.14
C ALA A 107 -20.35 -19.21 -0.46
N ARG A 108 -20.97 -19.01 0.71
CA ARG A 108 -21.75 -20.04 1.40
C ARG A 108 -22.75 -20.66 0.41
N PRO A 109 -22.62 -21.96 0.07
CA PRO A 109 -23.48 -22.58 -0.93
C PRO A 109 -24.95 -22.42 -0.53
N ALA A 110 -25.79 -21.98 -1.48
CA ALA A 110 -27.22 -22.13 -1.32
C ALA A 110 -27.49 -23.62 -1.01
N ALA A 111 -28.21 -23.90 0.07
CA ALA A 111 -28.54 -25.27 0.46
C ALA A 111 -29.05 -26.05 -0.78
N PRO A 112 -28.66 -27.33 -0.95
CA PRO A 112 -29.05 -28.09 -2.13
C PRO A 112 -30.56 -28.01 -2.29
N ALA A 113 -31.01 -27.63 -3.50
CA ALA A 113 -32.42 -27.55 -3.80
C ALA A 113 -33.09 -28.89 -3.44
N PRO A 114 -34.28 -28.88 -2.80
CA PRO A 114 -34.99 -30.11 -2.50
C PRO A 114 -35.17 -30.91 -3.80
N ALA A 115 -34.82 -32.20 -3.76
CA ALA A 115 -35.02 -33.10 -4.88
C ALA A 115 -36.49 -33.03 -5.34
N PRO A 116 -36.79 -33.07 -6.66
CA PRO A 116 -38.16 -33.04 -7.14
C PRO A 116 -38.93 -34.18 -6.49
N ALA A 117 -39.93 -33.84 -5.67
CA ALA A 117 -40.86 -34.80 -5.09
C ALA A 117 -41.52 -35.56 -6.25
N HIS A 118 -41.41 -36.88 -6.19
CA HIS A 118 -41.74 -37.86 -7.21
C HIS A 118 -42.84 -37.47 -8.21
N ASP A 119 -42.52 -37.73 -9.47
CA ASP A 119 -43.41 -37.93 -10.61
C ASP A 119 -44.67 -38.70 -10.17
N ASN A 120 -45.74 -37.98 -9.87
CA ASN A 120 -47.05 -38.56 -9.58
C ASN A 120 -47.69 -39.00 -10.90
N ARG A 121 -47.14 -40.10 -11.42
CA ARG A 121 -47.75 -40.96 -12.41
C ARG A 121 -49.14 -41.36 -11.92
N SER A 122 -50.17 -40.75 -12.47
CA SER A 122 -51.56 -41.24 -12.51
C SER A 122 -52.23 -40.66 -13.74
#